data_AF-A0A8J3Z7G8-F1
#
_entry.id   AF-A0A8J3Z7G8-F1
#
_cell.length_a   1.000
_cell.length_b   1.000
_cell.length_c   1.000
_cell.angle_alpha   90.00
_cell.angle_beta   90.00
_cell.angle_gamma   90.00
#
_symmetry.space_group_name_H-M   'P 1'
#
loop_
_entity.id
_entity.type
_entity.pdbx_description
1 polymer ?
#
loop_
_entity_poly.entity_id
_entity_poly.type
_entity_poly.pdbx_seq_one_letter_code
_entity_poly.pdbx_strand_id
1 'polypeptide(L)'
;MLKVLVSGCLGGAPIRFNETGVPVSSPIWRRWSAEGRLVSLCPELAVGFPVPRPPAEIVGGSAADAGVTVPGRGVAAEALRRRGIPVFAHHDLVRAAAVLAERERQSGSAAP
;
A
#
# COMPACT_ATOMS: atom_id res chain seq x y z
N MET A 1 -9.30 1.20 18.02
CA MET A 1 -8.86 2.03 16.88
C MET A 1 -8.18 1.14 15.86
N LEU A 2 -8.65 1.13 14.61
CA LEU A 2 -8.07 0.27 13.57
C LEU A 2 -6.83 0.92 12.94
N LYS A 3 -5.84 0.09 12.61
CA LYS A 3 -4.61 0.48 11.92
C LYS A 3 -4.70 0.21 10.42
N VAL A 4 -3.92 0.95 9.64
CA VAL A 4 -3.89 0.88 8.17
C VAL A 4 -2.48 0.46 7.73
N LEU A 5 -2.38 -0.69 7.05
CA LEU A 5 -1.15 -1.10 6.40
C LEU A 5 -0.92 -0.24 5.16
N VAL A 6 0.26 0.35 5.03
CA VAL A 6 0.65 1.21 3.91
C VAL A 6 1.97 0.74 3.30
N SER A 7 2.10 0.89 1.98
CA SER A 7 3.37 0.64 1.30
C SER A 7 4.44 1.57 1.87
N GLY A 8 5.60 1.02 2.26
CA GLY A 8 6.57 1.78 3.06
C GLY A 8 7.18 2.99 2.35
N CYS A 9 7.24 2.98 1.02
CA CYS A 9 7.72 4.12 0.24
C CYS A 9 6.77 5.33 0.30
N LEU A 10 5.50 5.16 0.70
CA LEU A 10 4.51 6.24 0.76
C LEU A 10 4.82 7.28 1.86
N GLY A 11 5.61 6.89 2.86
CA GLY A 11 6.13 7.79 3.89
C GLY A 11 7.31 8.66 3.44
N GLY A 12 7.78 8.51 2.19
CA GLY A 12 8.92 9.25 1.65
C GLY A 12 10.28 8.59 1.89
N ALA A 13 10.34 7.47 2.61
CA ALA A 13 11.59 6.72 2.77
C ALA A 13 12.12 6.22 1.41
N PRO A 14 13.44 6.32 1.14
CA PRO A 14 14.05 5.99 -0.14
C PRO A 14 14.23 4.47 -0.31
N ILE A 15 13.13 3.70 -0.29
CA ILE A 15 13.15 2.23 -0.25
C ILE A 15 12.67 1.55 -1.54
N ARG A 16 12.28 2.34 -2.55
CA ARG A 16 11.98 1.81 -3.88
C ARG A 16 13.23 1.25 -4.53
N PHE A 17 13.05 0.49 -5.60
CA PHE A 17 14.14 -0.16 -6.33
C PHE A 17 15.20 0.82 -6.84
N ASN A 18 14.80 2.06 -7.12
CA ASN A 18 15.64 3.15 -7.60
C ASN A 18 16.00 4.18 -6.52
N GLU A 19 16.00 3.78 -5.24
CA GLU A 19 16.40 4.64 -4.10
C GLU A 19 15.51 5.89 -3.91
N THR A 20 14.25 5.84 -4.38
CA THR A 20 13.29 6.92 -4.19
C THR A 20 12.18 6.57 -3.21
N GLY A 21 11.53 7.60 -2.66
CA GLY A 21 10.26 7.51 -1.94
C GLY A 21 9.11 8.10 -2.76
N VAL A 22 7.88 7.93 -2.29
CA VAL A 22 6.67 8.54 -2.88
C VAL A 22 5.89 9.24 -1.76
N PRO A 23 6.36 10.40 -1.29
CA PRO A 23 5.73 11.07 -0.15
C PRO A 23 4.28 11.43 -0.46
N VAL A 24 3.34 10.89 0.32
CA VAL A 24 1.91 11.19 0.17
C VAL A 24 1.57 12.47 0.93
N SER A 25 1.15 13.49 0.19
CA SER A 25 0.65 14.74 0.77
C SER A 25 -0.88 14.76 0.75
N SER A 26 -1.50 14.44 1.89
CA SER A 26 -2.95 14.50 2.07
C SER A 26 -3.31 14.82 3.52
N PRO A 27 -4.39 15.59 3.80
CA PRO A 27 -4.89 15.78 5.16
C PRO A 27 -5.19 14.46 5.88
N ILE A 28 -5.73 13.46 5.17
CA ILE A 28 -6.04 12.14 5.73
C ILE A 28 -4.75 11.42 6.15
N TRP A 29 -3.72 11.46 5.30
CA TRP A 29 -2.41 10.88 5.60
C TRP A 29 -1.79 11.52 6.83
N ARG A 30 -1.76 12.86 6.90
CA ARG A 30 -1.24 13.61 8.06
C ARG A 30 -1.98 13.24 9.34
N ARG A 31 -3.31 13.20 9.28
CA ARG A 31 -4.15 12.82 10.42
C ARG A 31 -3.82 11.40 10.89
N TRP A 32 -3.84 10.40 10.00
CA TRP A 32 -3.54 9.02 10.36
C TRP A 32 -2.12 8.80 10.86
N SER A 33 -1.15 9.58 10.36
CA SER A 33 0.22 9.60 10.87
C SER A 33 0.26 10.11 12.31
N ALA A 34 -0.36 11.26 12.59
CA ALA A 34 -0.44 11.84 13.94
C ALA A 34 -1.19 10.93 14.92
N GLU A 35 -2.20 10.19 14.45
CA GLU A 35 -2.95 9.20 15.23
C GLU A 35 -2.19 7.87 15.44
N GLY A 36 -0.99 7.69 14.86
CA GLY A 36 -0.22 6.44 14.97
C GLY A 36 -0.91 5.23 14.30
N ARG A 37 -1.77 5.47 13.30
CA ARG A 37 -2.56 4.42 12.63
C ARG A 37 -1.84 3.77 11.46
N LEU A 38 -0.84 4.44 10.90
CA LEU A 38 -0.10 3.94 9.73
C LEU A 38 0.92 2.88 10.15
N VAL A 39 0.79 1.68 9.58
CA VAL A 39 1.77 0.60 9.71
C VAL A 39 2.48 0.48 8.37
N SER A 40 3.75 0.84 8.34
CA SER A 40 4.57 0.83 7.12
C SER A 40 5.13 -0.56 6.83
N LEU A 41 4.96 -1.05 5.60
CA LEU A 41 5.55 -2.30 5.12
C LEU A 41 6.01 -2.16 3.67
N CYS A 42 7.27 -2.54 3.39
CA CYS A 42 7.75 -2.79 2.03
C CYS A 42 7.91 -4.30 1.87
N PRO A 43 7.06 -4.99 1.09
CA PRO A 43 7.14 -6.44 0.94
C PRO A 43 8.51 -6.91 0.46
N GLU A 44 9.19 -6.17 -0.42
CA GLU A 44 10.50 -6.54 -0.95
C GLU A 44 11.59 -6.49 0.13
N LEU A 45 11.61 -5.46 0.96
CA LEU A 45 12.58 -5.39 2.06
C LEU A 45 12.28 -6.42 3.15
N ALA A 46 11.00 -6.66 3.41
CA ALA A 46 10.57 -7.67 4.38
C ALA A 46 11.01 -9.10 4.00
N VAL A 47 11.25 -9.35 2.71
CA VAL A 47 11.79 -10.64 2.22
C VAL A 47 13.28 -10.57 1.85
N GLY A 48 13.99 -9.50 2.20
CA GLY A 48 15.45 -9.41 2.13
C GLY A 48 16.03 -8.82 0.85
N PHE A 49 15.23 -8.20 -0.03
CA PHE A 49 15.80 -7.49 -1.18
C PHE A 49 16.58 -6.23 -0.76
N PRO A 50 17.66 -5.86 -1.46
CA PRO A 50 18.39 -4.63 -1.20
C PRO A 50 17.70 -3.37 -1.73
N VAL A 51 18.27 -2.23 -1.37
CA VAL A 51 18.03 -0.93 -1.98
C VAL A 51 19.39 -0.36 -2.40
N PRO A 52 19.64 -0.05 -3.69
CA PRO A 52 18.77 -0.29 -4.85
C PRO A 52 18.62 -1.79 -5.18
N ARG A 53 17.70 -2.10 -6.10
CA ARG A 53 17.53 -3.43 -6.70
C ARG A 53 17.07 -3.30 -8.16
N PRO A 54 17.29 -4.30 -9.03
CA PRO A 54 16.75 -4.28 -10.38
C PRO A 54 15.21 -4.18 -10.38
N PRO A 55 14.61 -3.52 -11.38
CA PRO A 55 13.17 -3.64 -11.62
C PRO A 55 12.76 -5.11 -11.76
N ALA A 56 11.61 -5.46 -11.21
CA ALA A 56 11.05 -6.80 -11.32
C ALA A 56 9.61 -6.70 -11.83
N GLU A 57 9.28 -7.55 -12.80
CA GLU A 57 7.96 -7.64 -13.41
C GLU A 57 7.41 -9.06 -13.26
N ILE A 58 6.09 -9.20 -13.31
CA ILE A 58 5.45 -10.52 -13.28
C ILE A 58 5.70 -11.20 -14.63
N VAL A 59 6.33 -12.38 -14.60
CA VAL A 59 6.61 -13.16 -15.81
C VAL A 59 5.29 -13.57 -16.48
N GLY A 60 5.13 -13.21 -17.76
CA GLY A 60 3.89 -13.35 -18.53
C GLY A 60 3.57 -12.14 -19.43
N GLY A 61 4.28 -11.01 -19.26
CA GLY A 61 4.36 -9.93 -20.25
C GLY A 61 5.38 -10.23 -21.36
N SER A 62 5.20 -9.66 -22.54
CA SER A 62 6.15 -9.81 -23.64
C SER A 62 7.34 -8.86 -23.47
N ALA A 63 8.50 -9.18 -24.05
CA ALA A 63 9.64 -8.25 -24.07
C ALA A 63 9.33 -6.92 -24.80
N ALA A 64 8.26 -6.87 -25.60
CA ALA A 64 7.77 -5.64 -26.22
C ALA A 64 7.04 -4.71 -25.23
N ASP A 65 6.68 -5.21 -24.04
CA ASP A 65 6.04 -4.45 -22.97
C ASP A 65 7.07 -3.79 -22.02
N ALA A 66 8.37 -4.01 -22.25
CA ALA A 66 9.44 -3.43 -21.44
C ALA A 66 9.39 -1.89 -21.51
N GLY A 67 9.05 -1.26 -20.38
CA GLY A 67 8.87 0.20 -20.28
C GLY A 67 7.45 0.69 -20.57
N VAL A 68 6.51 -0.21 -20.88
CA VAL A 68 5.09 0.10 -21.07
C VAL A 68 4.36 -0.13 -19.75
N THR A 69 3.68 0.90 -19.25
CA THR A 69 2.81 0.73 -18.07
C THR A 69 1.57 -0.04 -18.50
N VAL A 70 1.50 -1.32 -18.10
CA VAL A 70 0.32 -2.15 -18.35
C VAL A 70 -0.64 -2.04 -17.16
N PRO A 71 -1.96 -1.84 -17.38
CA PRO A 71 -2.94 -1.92 -16.32
C PRO A 71 -2.91 -3.29 -15.65
N GLY A 72 -2.60 -3.32 -14.36
CA GLY A 72 -2.43 -4.56 -13.63
C GLY A 72 -2.42 -4.33 -12.12
N ARG A 73 -2.57 -5.41 -11.37
CA ARG A 73 -2.46 -5.41 -9.91
C ARG A 73 -1.21 -6.17 -9.53
N GLY A 74 -0.37 -5.57 -8.69
CA GLY A 74 0.78 -6.29 -8.14
C GLY A 74 0.32 -7.53 -7.35
N VAL A 75 1.14 -8.59 -7.37
CA VAL A 75 0.82 -9.88 -6.72
C VAL A 75 0.43 -9.74 -5.25
N ALA A 76 1.06 -8.82 -4.51
CA ALA A 76 0.75 -8.56 -3.11
C ALA A 76 -0.66 -7.95 -2.93
N ALA A 77 -1.00 -6.95 -3.75
CA ALA A 77 -2.32 -6.31 -3.71
C ALA A 77 -3.44 -7.29 -4.08
N GLU A 78 -3.18 -8.15 -5.07
CA GLU A 78 -4.12 -9.19 -5.48
C GLU A 78 -4.31 -10.26 -4.40
N ALA A 79 -3.23 -10.74 -3.78
CA ALA A 79 -3.29 -11.71 -2.69
C ALA A 79 -4.08 -11.19 -1.47
N LEU A 80 -3.92 -9.91 -1.11
CA LEU A 80 -4.69 -9.27 -0.03
C LEU A 80 -6.19 -9.23 -0.36
N ARG A 81 -6.53 -8.82 -1.59
CA ARG A 81 -7.94 -8.74 -2.03
C ARG A 81 -8.62 -10.11 -2.07
N ARG A 82 -7.91 -11.15 -2.51
CA ARG A 82 -8.43 -12.54 -2.48
C ARG A 82 -8.75 -13.02 -1.06
N ARG A 83 -8.14 -12.44 -0.04
CA ARG A 83 -8.44 -12.68 1.39
C ARG A 83 -9.47 -11.72 1.97
N GLY A 84 -10.16 -10.94 1.13
CA GLY A 84 -11.17 -9.97 1.56
C GLY A 84 -10.61 -8.71 2.21
N ILE A 85 -9.29 -8.47 2.12
CA ILE A 85 -8.66 -7.26 2.63
C ILE A 85 -8.76 -6.17 1.56
N PRO A 86 -9.43 -5.03 1.85
CA PRO A 86 -9.56 -3.96 0.89
C PRO A 86 -8.20 -3.26 0.68
N VAL A 87 -7.84 -3.03 -0.58
CA VAL A 87 -6.59 -2.36 -0.98
C VAL A 87 -6.94 -1.13 -1.81
N PHE A 88 -6.31 0.00 -1.49
CA PHE A 88 -6.55 1.29 -2.13
C PHE A 88 -5.24 1.88 -2.67
N ALA A 89 -5.32 2.67 -3.72
CA ALA A 89 -4.20 3.49 -4.17
C ALA A 89 -4.03 4.72 -3.26
N HIS A 90 -2.85 5.35 -3.28
CA HIS A 90 -2.56 6.53 -2.47
C HIS A 90 -3.39 7.76 -2.85
N HIS A 91 -3.99 7.81 -4.05
CA HIS A 91 -4.93 8.87 -4.45
C HIS A 91 -6.36 8.62 -3.96
N ASP A 92 -6.70 7.38 -3.54
CA ASP A 92 -8.04 6.97 -3.12
C ASP A 92 -8.25 7.02 -1.59
N LEU A 93 -7.52 7.89 -0.88
CA LEU A 93 -7.55 7.95 0.59
C LEU A 93 -8.93 8.32 1.15
N VAL A 94 -9.75 9.07 0.41
CA VAL A 94 -11.13 9.40 0.82
C VAL A 94 -11.96 8.12 0.95
N ARG A 95 -11.88 7.24 -0.06
CA ARG A 95 -12.58 5.95 -0.05
C ARG A 95 -12.02 5.03 1.03
N ALA A 96 -10.70 4.99 1.19
CA ALA A 96 -10.06 4.22 2.26
C ALA A 96 -10.57 4.66 3.64
N ALA A 97 -10.71 5.98 3.86
CA ALA A 97 -11.24 6.52 5.12
C ALA A 97 -12.71 6.17 5.36
N ALA A 98 -13.54 6.19 4.32
CA ALA A 98 -14.94 5.77 4.43
C ALA A 98 -15.06 4.29 4.83
N VAL A 99 -14.27 3.40 4.21
CA VAL A 99 -14.27 1.97 4.53
C VAL A 99 -13.72 1.70 5.92
N LEU A 100 -12.68 2.42 6.34
CA LEU A 100 -12.13 2.29 7.68
C LEU A 100 -13.14 2.70 8.76
N ALA A 101 -13.84 3.83 8.56
CA ALA A 101 -14.87 4.30 9.48
C ALA A 101 -16.04 3.30 9.60
N GLU A 102 -16.46 2.69 8.49
CA GLU A 102 -17.49 1.63 8.51
C GLU A 102 -17.02 0.40 9.31
N ARG A 103 -15.78 -0.05 9.09
CA ARG A 103 -15.21 -1.19 9.83
C ARG A 103 -15.06 -0.89 11.32
N GLU A 104 -14.72 0.34 11.68
CA GLU A 104 -14.64 0.77 13.07
C GLU A 104 -16.02 0.74 13.75
N ARG A 105 -17.08 1.17 13.06
CA ARG A 105 -18.47 1.04 13.55
C ARG A 105 -18.87 -0.42 13.77
N GLN A 106 -18.58 -1.29 12.81
CA GLN A 106 -18.90 -2.73 12.91
C GLN A 106 -18.13 -3.41 14.04
N SER A 107 -16.85 -3.04 14.22
CA SER A 107 -16.02 -3.56 15.31
C SER A 107 -16.47 -3.05 16.69
N GLY A 108 -17.07 -1.86 16.76
CA GLY A 108 -17.67 -1.30 17.98
C GLY A 108 -19.08 -1.81 18.28
N SER A 109 -19.81 -2.32 17.28
CA SER A 109 -21.14 -2.92 17.43
C SER A 109 -21.11 -4.39 17.88
N ALA A 110 -19.92 -5.00 17.97
CA ALA A 110 -19.70 -6.37 18.42
C ALA A 110 -19.36 -6.46 19.92
N ALA A 111 -19.92 -5.57 20.76
CA ALA A 111 -19.88 -5.72 22.21
C ALA A 111 -21.14 -6.45 22.68
N PRO A 112 -21.04 -7.50 23.53
CA PRO A 112 -22.20 -8.16 24.13
C PRO A 112 -22.95 -7.24 25.11
#